data_AF-A0A0S8FNQ8-F1
#
_entry.id   AF-A0A0S8FNQ8-F1
#
_cell.length_a   1.000
_cell.length_b   1.000
_cell.length_c   1.000
_cell.angle_alpha   90.00
_cell.angle_beta   90.00
_cell.angle_gamma   90.00
#
_symmetry.space_group_name_H-M   'P 1'
#
loop_
_entity.id
_entity.type
_entity.pdbx_description
1 polymer ?
#
loop_
_entity_poly.entity_id
_entity_poly.type
_entity_poly.pdbx_seq_one_letter_code
_entity_poly.pdbx_strand_id
1 'polypeptide(L)'
;ARGEVCWGDRCLPVRETTGYHDHNWGTWGGVVWDWGVAHAGDLDVLYGGVHGEFADEARRAGVRFLGYVVDSLGVAAVLEPREMLYSGEQLVSFQGELVPVPERLSWTAVGLGDSVTVAIDLEKVALSRLSLGGDADVFFAQMQGVMVVSGVIGGRGVAERGPGFFETYLRR
;
A
#
# COMPACT_ATOMS: atom_id res chain seq x y z
N ALA A 1 13.26 -0.64 -14.18
CA ALA A 1 14.22 0.38 -13.73
C ALA A 1 15.65 -0.13 -13.86
N ARG A 2 16.58 0.75 -14.24
CA ARG A 2 18.02 0.48 -14.39
C ARG A 2 18.81 1.65 -13.81
N GLY A 3 19.95 1.39 -13.18
CA GLY A 3 20.78 2.46 -12.61
C GLY A 3 21.76 1.94 -11.57
N GLU A 4 22.09 2.79 -10.59
CA GLU A 4 22.96 2.48 -9.46
C GLU A 4 22.44 3.19 -8.21
N VAL A 5 22.51 2.52 -7.06
CA VAL A 5 22.21 3.09 -5.75
C VAL A 5 23.49 3.09 -4.94
N CYS A 6 23.94 4.27 -4.51
CA CYS A 6 25.15 4.42 -3.71
C CYS A 6 24.82 4.83 -2.27
N TRP A 7 25.55 4.25 -1.32
CA TRP A 7 25.52 4.58 0.10
C TRP A 7 26.93 4.58 0.66
N GLY A 8 27.43 5.77 1.02
CA GLY A 8 28.83 5.97 1.38
C GLY A 8 29.75 5.71 0.18
N ASP A 9 30.72 4.82 0.38
CA ASP A 9 31.66 4.35 -0.65
C ASP A 9 31.17 3.11 -1.43
N ARG A 10 29.96 2.61 -1.11
CA ARG A 10 29.38 1.43 -1.74
C ARG A 10 28.36 1.82 -2.78
N CYS A 11 28.45 1.21 -3.95
CA CYS A 11 27.47 1.37 -5.02
C CYS A 11 26.95 0.01 -5.46
N LEU A 12 25.63 -0.07 -5.64
CA LEU A 12 24.90 -1.28 -6.02
C LEU A 12 24.25 -1.07 -7.39
N PRO A 13 24.58 -1.86 -8.42
CA PRO A 13 23.92 -1.76 -9.71
C PRO A 13 22.47 -2.25 -9.61
N VAL A 14 21.55 -1.47 -10.15
CA VAL A 14 20.14 -1.82 -10.32
C VAL A 14 19.92 -2.24 -11.77
N ARG A 15 19.49 -3.48 -11.98
CA ARG A 15 19.27 -4.05 -13.32
C ARG A 15 17.87 -4.61 -13.42
N GLU A 16 17.12 -4.13 -14.41
CA GLU A 16 15.83 -4.70 -14.84
C GLU A 16 14.82 -4.95 -13.69
N THR A 17 14.83 -4.08 -12.68
CA THR A 17 13.90 -4.23 -11.55
C THR A 17 12.55 -3.57 -11.86
N THR A 18 11.46 -4.09 -11.31
CA THR A 18 10.20 -3.35 -11.24
C THR A 18 10.40 -2.13 -10.34
N GLY A 19 9.88 -0.99 -10.78
CA GLY A 19 9.87 0.26 -10.03
C GLY A 19 8.48 0.86 -10.05
N TYR A 20 8.13 1.53 -8.96
CA TYR A 20 6.91 2.30 -8.83
C TYR A 20 7.30 3.77 -8.62
N HIS A 21 6.47 4.67 -9.12
CA HIS A 21 6.67 6.11 -9.03
C HIS A 21 5.34 6.82 -8.86
N ASP A 22 5.26 7.72 -7.88
CA ASP A 22 4.08 8.50 -7.59
C ASP A 22 4.37 9.93 -7.15
N HIS A 23 3.28 10.69 -7.05
CA HIS A 23 3.28 12.11 -6.77
C HIS A 23 2.22 12.37 -5.70
N ASN A 24 2.66 12.62 -4.47
CA ASN A 24 1.80 13.17 -3.42
C ASN A 24 2.13 14.66 -3.27
N TRP A 25 1.12 15.52 -3.33
CA TRP A 25 1.28 16.97 -3.13
C TRP A 25 0.40 17.47 -1.99
N GLY A 26 0.76 18.59 -1.36
CA GLY A 26 -0.05 19.24 -0.32
C GLY A 26 0.69 19.40 1.01
N THR A 27 0.02 20.04 1.97
CA THR A 27 0.50 20.21 3.35
C THR A 27 -0.21 19.21 4.24
N TRP A 28 0.56 18.29 4.83
CA TRP A 28 0.01 17.16 5.58
C TRP A 28 0.52 17.23 7.03
N GLY A 29 -0.39 17.38 7.99
CA GLY A 29 -0.07 17.36 9.42
C GLY A 29 -0.88 16.28 10.13
N GLY A 30 -0.22 15.38 10.85
CA GLY A 30 -0.88 14.31 11.60
C GLY A 30 -1.58 13.25 10.74
N VAL A 31 -1.24 13.18 9.45
CA VAL A 31 -1.86 12.27 8.49
C VAL A 31 -1.10 10.94 8.46
N VAL A 32 -1.85 9.85 8.52
CA VAL A 32 -1.35 8.49 8.25
C VAL A 32 -2.12 7.92 7.06
N TRP A 33 -1.49 7.11 6.24
CA TRP A 33 -2.13 6.52 5.06
C TRP A 33 -1.75 5.07 4.87
N ASP A 34 -2.62 4.38 4.15
CA ASP A 34 -2.38 3.08 3.54
C ASP A 34 -2.35 3.30 2.03
N TRP A 35 -1.25 2.93 1.40
CA TRP A 35 -1.07 3.13 -0.03
C TRP A 35 -0.45 1.88 -0.65
N GLY A 36 -0.81 1.56 -1.88
CA GLY A 36 -0.12 0.47 -2.56
C GLY A 36 -0.50 0.28 -4.01
N VAL A 37 0.42 -0.35 -4.73
CA VAL A 37 0.25 -0.75 -6.11
C VAL A 37 0.70 -2.19 -6.29
N ALA A 38 0.02 -2.94 -7.15
CA ALA A 38 0.50 -4.24 -7.60
C ALA A 38 0.14 -4.48 -9.07
N HIS A 39 1.00 -5.23 -9.74
CA HIS A 39 0.71 -5.83 -11.03
C HIS A 39 0.32 -7.28 -10.78
N ALA A 40 -0.98 -7.58 -10.83
CA ALA A 40 -1.56 -8.88 -10.55
C ALA A 40 -2.19 -9.47 -11.81
N GLY A 41 -1.50 -10.42 -12.44
CA GLY A 41 -1.93 -10.99 -13.71
C GLY A 41 -2.10 -9.92 -14.78
N ASP A 42 -3.31 -9.83 -15.34
CA ASP A 42 -3.66 -8.83 -16.36
C ASP A 42 -4.14 -7.49 -15.76
N LEU A 43 -4.10 -7.33 -14.43
CA LEU A 43 -4.60 -6.16 -13.72
C LEU A 43 -3.47 -5.37 -13.04
N ASP A 44 -3.52 -4.05 -13.15
CA ASP A 44 -2.81 -3.14 -12.26
C ASP A 44 -3.78 -2.61 -11.22
N VAL A 45 -3.48 -2.82 -9.94
CA VAL A 45 -4.31 -2.38 -8.82
C VAL A 45 -3.56 -1.31 -8.06
N LEU A 46 -4.16 -0.12 -7.94
CA LEU A 46 -3.68 0.98 -7.10
C LEU A 46 -4.72 1.27 -6.02
N TYR A 47 -4.31 1.43 -4.77
CA TYR A 47 -5.20 1.88 -3.71
C TYR A 47 -4.55 2.95 -2.84
N GLY A 48 -5.39 3.83 -2.28
CA GLY A 48 -4.98 4.86 -1.34
C GLY A 48 -6.07 5.14 -0.31
N GLY A 49 -5.67 5.07 0.96
CA GLY A 49 -6.47 5.30 2.16
C GLY A 49 -5.77 6.30 3.07
N VAL A 50 -6.47 7.31 3.59
CA VAL A 50 -5.96 8.21 4.63
C VAL A 50 -6.76 7.93 5.90
N HIS A 51 -6.10 7.96 7.06
CA HIS A 51 -6.70 7.66 8.36
C HIS A 51 -6.34 8.75 9.39
N GLY A 52 -7.10 8.80 10.49
CA GLY A 52 -6.97 9.80 11.55
C GLY A 52 -8.11 10.84 11.55
N GLU A 53 -8.04 11.81 12.46
CA GLU A 53 -9.10 12.81 12.67
C GLU A 53 -9.45 13.57 11.38
N PHE A 54 -8.43 13.95 10.61
CA PHE A 54 -8.60 14.58 9.31
C PHE A 54 -9.31 13.67 8.29
N ALA A 55 -9.06 12.35 8.33
CA ALA A 55 -9.71 11.42 7.43
C ALA A 55 -11.21 11.30 7.72
N ASP A 56 -11.61 11.35 8.98
CA ASP A 56 -13.03 11.30 9.35
C ASP A 56 -13.76 12.58 8.99
N GLU A 57 -13.12 13.74 9.13
CA GLU A 57 -13.61 15.01 8.59
C GLU A 57 -13.73 14.98 7.07
N ALA A 58 -12.70 14.50 6.38
CA ALA A 58 -12.69 14.36 4.93
C ALA A 58 -13.80 13.42 4.44
N ARG A 59 -14.01 12.26 5.09
CA ARG A 59 -15.11 11.33 4.81
C ARG A 59 -16.47 12.00 5.00
N ARG A 60 -16.67 12.74 6.09
CA ARG A 60 -17.89 13.54 6.36
C ARG A 60 -18.10 14.62 5.29
N ALA A 61 -17.03 15.22 4.79
CA ALA A 61 -17.02 16.19 3.71
C ALA A 61 -17.16 15.56 2.30
N GLY A 62 -17.29 14.23 2.21
CA GLY A 62 -17.50 13.52 0.94
C GLY A 62 -16.23 13.03 0.24
N VAL A 63 -15.04 13.22 0.83
CA VAL A 63 -13.79 12.66 0.29
C VAL A 63 -13.83 11.14 0.45
N ARG A 64 -13.48 10.42 -0.62
CA ARG A 64 -13.50 8.96 -0.67
C ARG A 64 -12.10 8.41 -0.87
N PHE A 65 -11.85 7.26 -0.26
CA PHE A 65 -10.68 6.43 -0.52
C PHE A 65 -10.96 5.61 -1.76
N LEU A 66 -9.96 5.50 -2.63
CA LEU A 66 -10.16 4.97 -3.96
C LEU A 66 -9.17 3.84 -4.21
N GLY A 67 -9.72 2.71 -4.63
CA GLY A 67 -9.02 1.67 -5.35
C GLY A 67 -9.30 1.84 -6.84
N TYR A 68 -8.26 1.92 -7.65
CA TYR A 68 -8.34 1.87 -9.10
C TYR A 68 -7.86 0.50 -9.56
N VAL A 69 -8.66 -0.13 -10.41
CA VAL A 69 -8.22 -1.29 -11.18
C VAL A 69 -8.09 -0.86 -12.62
N VAL A 70 -6.93 -1.14 -13.20
CA VAL A 70 -6.57 -0.81 -14.57
C VAL A 70 -6.25 -2.12 -15.28
N ASP A 71 -6.64 -2.22 -16.55
CA ASP A 71 -6.23 -3.28 -17.45
C ASP A 71 -5.63 -2.69 -18.73
N SER A 72 -5.37 -3.55 -19.73
CA SER A 72 -4.82 -3.14 -21.03
C SER A 72 -5.62 -2.07 -21.78
N LEU A 73 -6.89 -1.83 -21.43
CA LEU A 73 -7.79 -0.86 -22.05
C LEU A 73 -7.92 0.44 -21.23
N GLY A 74 -7.35 0.49 -20.02
CA GLY A 74 -7.41 1.64 -19.12
C GLY A 74 -8.14 1.33 -17.81
N VAL A 75 -8.81 2.32 -17.23
CA VAL A 75 -9.50 2.16 -15.94
C VAL A 75 -10.67 1.19 -16.10
N ALA A 76 -10.55 0.00 -15.51
CA ALA A 76 -11.56 -1.03 -15.50
C ALA A 76 -12.58 -0.84 -14.37
N ALA A 77 -12.14 -0.35 -13.20
CA ALA A 77 -13.02 -0.03 -12.08
C ALA A 77 -12.47 1.07 -11.16
N VAL A 78 -13.40 1.79 -10.53
CA VAL A 78 -13.14 2.68 -9.39
C VAL A 78 -13.94 2.15 -8.21
N LEU A 79 -13.25 1.82 -7.13
CA LEU A 79 -13.79 1.09 -5.99
C LEU A 79 -13.56 1.88 -4.71
N GLU A 80 -14.45 1.74 -3.75
CA GLU A 80 -14.28 2.32 -2.41
C GLU A 80 -13.87 1.23 -1.41
N PRO A 81 -12.60 1.19 -0.96
CA PRO A 81 -12.17 0.29 0.10
C PRO A 81 -12.92 0.59 1.40
N ARG A 82 -13.44 -0.46 2.05
CA ARG A 82 -14.24 -0.30 3.28
C ARG A 82 -13.37 -0.22 4.53
N GLU A 83 -12.46 -1.18 4.67
CA GLU A 83 -11.62 -1.33 5.86
C GLU A 83 -10.31 -2.02 5.45
N MET A 84 -9.21 -1.56 6.05
CA MET A 84 -7.89 -2.17 5.95
C MET A 84 -7.65 -3.01 7.22
N LEU A 85 -7.45 -4.31 7.04
CA LEU A 85 -7.24 -5.27 8.10
C LEU A 85 -5.80 -5.79 8.08
N TYR A 86 -5.15 -5.74 9.24
CA TYR A 86 -3.79 -6.21 9.45
C TYR A 86 -3.82 -7.49 10.27
N SER A 87 -3.03 -8.48 9.86
CA SER A 87 -2.98 -9.78 10.52
C SER A 87 -1.60 -10.41 10.44
N GLY A 88 -1.36 -11.36 11.36
CA GLY A 88 -0.04 -11.96 11.55
C GLY A 88 0.97 -10.97 12.14
N GLU A 89 2.13 -11.50 12.52
CA GLU A 89 3.22 -10.70 13.08
C GLU A 89 4.57 -11.30 12.68
N GLN A 90 5.39 -10.49 12.02
CA GLN A 90 6.79 -10.80 11.74
C GLN A 90 7.70 -9.75 12.39
N LEU A 91 8.91 -10.15 12.74
CA LEU A 91 9.89 -9.27 13.35
C LEU A 91 10.87 -8.75 12.29
N VAL A 92 11.02 -7.42 12.23
CA VAL A 92 11.93 -6.74 11.31
C VAL A 92 12.97 -5.99 12.13
N SER A 93 14.25 -6.11 11.74
CA SER A 93 15.31 -5.40 12.43
C SER A 93 15.35 -3.93 12.00
N PHE A 94 15.30 -3.03 12.97
CA PHE A 94 15.49 -1.60 12.77
C PHE A 94 16.49 -1.08 13.80
N GLN A 95 17.65 -0.59 13.34
CA GLN A 95 18.72 -0.06 14.20
C GLN A 95 19.16 -1.00 15.35
N GLY A 96 19.08 -2.32 15.13
CA GLY A 96 19.43 -3.34 16.12
C GLY A 96 18.29 -3.76 17.05
N GLU A 97 17.12 -3.11 16.97
CA GLU A 97 15.89 -3.50 17.65
C GLU A 97 15.02 -4.39 16.74
N LEU A 98 14.26 -5.31 17.32
CA LEU A 98 13.25 -6.09 16.60
C LEU A 98 11.89 -5.40 16.74
N VAL A 99 11.38 -4.92 15.61
CA VAL A 99 10.08 -4.24 15.53
C VAL A 99 9.06 -5.21 14.94
N PRO A 100 7.95 -5.51 15.65
CA PRO A 100 6.87 -6.30 15.09
C PRO A 100 6.13 -5.52 14.01
N VAL A 101 5.86 -6.17 12.88
CA VAL A 101 5.11 -5.63 11.74
C VAL A 101 4.13 -6.71 11.25
N PRO A 102 3.02 -6.34 10.58
CA PRO A 102 2.08 -7.33 10.07
C PRO A 102 2.73 -8.27 9.03
N GLU A 103 2.20 -9.48 8.94
CA GLU A 103 2.54 -10.42 7.84
C GLU A 103 1.61 -10.23 6.65
N ARG A 104 0.37 -9.79 6.91
CA ARG A 104 -0.66 -9.67 5.90
C ARG A 104 -1.51 -8.42 6.08
N LEU A 105 -1.79 -7.76 4.96
CA LEU A 105 -2.82 -6.75 4.82
C LEU A 105 -3.99 -7.32 3.99
N SER A 106 -5.22 -6.95 4.31
CA SER A 106 -6.38 -7.31 3.49
C SER A 106 -7.45 -6.23 3.53
N TRP A 107 -8.23 -6.15 2.45
CA TRP A 107 -9.35 -5.21 2.35
C TRP A 107 -10.38 -5.69 1.33
N THR A 108 -11.56 -5.09 1.41
CA THR A 108 -12.62 -5.28 0.42
C THR A 108 -13.04 -3.93 -0.12
N ALA A 109 -13.42 -3.88 -1.40
CA ALA A 109 -13.92 -2.68 -2.03
C ALA A 109 -15.08 -2.98 -2.98
N VAL A 110 -15.97 -2.01 -3.13
CA VAL A 110 -17.15 -2.10 -4.01
C VAL A 110 -17.31 -0.79 -4.78
N GLY A 111 -17.88 -0.85 -5.99
CA GLY A 111 -18.17 0.34 -6.79
C GLY A 111 -18.90 -0.02 -8.09
N LEU A 112 -19.93 0.74 -8.47
CA LEU A 112 -20.66 0.62 -9.76
C LEU A 112 -20.98 -0.82 -10.26
N GLY A 113 -21.29 -1.75 -9.36
CA GLY A 113 -21.59 -3.15 -9.70
C GLY A 113 -20.39 -4.10 -9.62
N ASP A 114 -19.21 -3.56 -9.41
CA ASP A 114 -17.95 -4.28 -9.19
C ASP A 114 -17.68 -4.48 -7.70
N SER A 115 -16.94 -5.54 -7.39
CA SER A 115 -16.51 -5.86 -6.03
C SER A 115 -15.21 -6.62 -6.06
N VAL A 116 -14.31 -6.33 -5.12
CA VAL A 116 -13.06 -7.08 -4.97
C VAL A 116 -12.77 -7.35 -3.51
N THR A 117 -12.11 -8.47 -3.28
CA THR A 117 -11.36 -8.77 -2.06
C THR A 117 -9.88 -8.79 -2.44
N VAL A 118 -9.08 -8.10 -1.65
CA VAL A 118 -7.63 -8.04 -1.80
C VAL A 118 -6.97 -8.55 -0.54
N ALA A 119 -5.97 -9.41 -0.73
CA ALA A 119 -5.05 -9.86 0.31
C ALA A 119 -3.62 -9.63 -0.17
N ILE A 120 -2.75 -9.19 0.73
CA ILE A 120 -1.36 -8.88 0.45
C ILE A 120 -0.50 -9.61 1.47
N ASP A 121 0.32 -10.53 0.99
CA ASP A 121 1.33 -11.22 1.79
C ASP A 121 2.64 -10.43 1.75
N LEU A 122 3.07 -9.93 2.91
CA LEU A 122 4.23 -9.05 3.04
C LEU A 122 5.51 -9.87 3.16
N GLU A 123 6.42 -9.71 2.20
CA GLU A 123 7.67 -10.47 2.11
C GLU A 123 8.87 -9.68 2.64
N LYS A 124 8.86 -8.35 2.43
CA LYS A 124 9.94 -7.46 2.89
C LYS A 124 9.35 -6.17 3.42
N VAL A 125 9.95 -5.66 4.48
CA VAL A 125 9.57 -4.39 5.09
C VAL A 125 10.82 -3.62 5.43
N ALA A 126 10.86 -2.36 5.02
CA ALA A 126 11.83 -1.36 5.43
C ALA A 126 11.13 -0.32 6.31
N LEU A 127 11.75 0.03 7.43
CA LEU A 127 11.19 0.94 8.42
C LEU A 127 11.97 2.25 8.45
N SER A 128 11.25 3.36 8.60
CA SER A 128 11.79 4.67 8.94
C SER A 128 11.07 5.19 10.17
N ARG A 129 11.80 5.53 11.24
CA ARG A 129 11.22 6.17 12.43
C ARG A 129 10.87 7.62 12.11
N LEU A 130 9.63 8.01 12.40
CA LEU A 130 9.12 9.36 12.25
C LEU A 130 8.95 10.03 13.61
N SER A 131 9.37 11.29 13.71
CA SER A 131 9.07 12.13 14.87
C SER A 131 7.85 13.00 14.54
N LEU A 132 6.65 12.51 14.89
CA LEU A 132 5.38 13.22 14.63
C LEU A 132 4.89 14.09 15.79
N GLY A 133 5.73 14.31 16.82
CA GLY A 133 5.36 15.12 18.00
C GLY A 133 4.36 14.40 18.89
N GLY A 134 4.86 13.63 19.86
CA GLY A 134 4.10 12.81 20.80
C GLY A 134 5.00 11.76 21.47
N ASP A 135 4.46 11.00 22.43
CA ASP A 135 5.23 9.99 23.20
C ASP A 135 5.32 8.61 22.50
N ALA A 136 4.56 8.38 21.43
CA ALA A 136 4.54 7.10 20.72
C ALA A 136 5.53 7.06 19.55
N ASP A 137 6.20 5.91 19.40
CA ASP A 137 7.10 5.66 18.28
C ASP A 137 6.27 5.38 17.02
N VAL A 138 6.40 6.24 16.02
CA VAL A 138 5.73 6.05 14.73
C VAL A 138 6.75 5.59 13.71
N PHE A 139 6.48 4.47 13.05
CA PHE A 139 7.27 3.97 11.94
C PHE A 139 6.50 4.13 10.63
N PHE A 140 7.15 4.69 9.63
CA PHE A 140 6.73 4.54 8.24
C PHE A 140 7.29 3.23 7.70
N ALA A 141 6.41 2.35 7.23
CA ALA A 141 6.76 1.05 6.70
C ALA A 141 6.59 1.05 5.18
N GLN A 142 7.69 0.84 4.46
CA GLN A 142 7.69 0.57 3.02
C GLN A 142 7.85 -0.92 2.80
N MET A 143 6.94 -1.51 2.04
CA MET A 143 6.75 -2.95 2.01
C MET A 143 6.73 -3.46 0.58
N GLN A 144 7.27 -4.66 0.39
CA GLN A 144 7.15 -5.45 -0.84
C GLN A 144 6.45 -6.76 -0.50
N GLY A 145 5.57 -7.20 -1.38
CA GLY A 145 4.82 -8.43 -1.18
C GLY A 145 4.09 -8.90 -2.43
N VAL A 146 3.22 -9.89 -2.24
CA VAL A 146 2.35 -10.45 -3.29
C VAL A 146 0.91 -10.07 -2.99
N MET A 147 0.28 -9.34 -3.91
CA MET A 147 -1.15 -9.09 -3.91
C MET A 147 -1.88 -10.28 -4.55
N VAL A 148 -2.99 -10.68 -3.94
CA VAL A 148 -4.02 -11.53 -4.51
C VAL A 148 -5.31 -10.71 -4.56
N VAL A 149 -5.89 -10.59 -5.75
CA VAL A 149 -7.15 -9.89 -5.99
C VAL A 149 -8.18 -10.86 -6.55
N SER A 150 -9.37 -10.88 -5.97
CA SER A 150 -10.48 -11.72 -6.46
C SER A 150 -11.81 -10.99 -6.37
N GLY A 151 -12.71 -11.22 -7.31
CA GLY A 151 -14.03 -10.61 -7.29
C GLY A 151 -14.65 -10.49 -8.67
N VAL A 152 -15.40 -9.41 -8.89
CA VAL A 152 -16.08 -9.08 -10.16
C VAL A 152 -15.69 -7.67 -10.59
N ILE A 153 -15.22 -7.54 -11.83
CA ILE A 153 -14.84 -6.28 -12.47
C ILE A 153 -15.43 -6.25 -13.88
N GLY A 154 -16.21 -5.23 -14.21
CA GLY A 154 -16.89 -5.12 -15.50
C GLY A 154 -17.82 -6.31 -15.81
N GLY A 155 -18.41 -6.91 -14.77
CA GLY A 155 -19.22 -8.13 -14.88
C GLY A 155 -18.42 -9.43 -15.16
N ARG A 156 -17.09 -9.37 -15.16
CA ARG A 156 -16.21 -10.54 -15.29
C ARG A 156 -15.67 -10.95 -13.92
N GLY A 157 -15.67 -12.24 -13.63
CA GLY A 157 -14.94 -12.78 -12.49
C GLY A 157 -13.44 -12.62 -12.68
N VAL A 158 -12.74 -12.17 -11.64
CA VAL A 158 -11.27 -12.03 -11.61
C VAL A 158 -10.69 -12.78 -10.42
N ALA A 159 -9.48 -13.33 -10.59
CA ALA A 159 -8.73 -14.03 -9.56
C ALA A 159 -7.24 -13.99 -9.92
N GLU A 160 -6.63 -12.83 -9.70
CA GLU A 160 -5.25 -12.56 -10.13
C GLU A 160 -4.30 -12.47 -8.95
N ARG A 161 -3.01 -12.63 -9.24
CA ARG A 161 -1.93 -12.49 -8.26
C ARG A 161 -0.70 -11.86 -8.87
N GLY A 162 0.06 -11.13 -8.07
CA GLY A 162 1.38 -10.65 -8.49
C GLY A 162 2.04 -9.70 -7.51
N PRO A 163 3.30 -9.31 -7.80
CA PRO A 163 4.10 -8.51 -6.89
C PRO A 163 3.60 -7.07 -6.80
N GLY A 164 3.81 -6.46 -5.63
CA GLY A 164 3.46 -5.06 -5.38
C GLY A 164 4.35 -4.37 -4.36
N PHE A 165 4.13 -3.06 -4.27
CA PHE A 165 4.74 -2.15 -3.31
C PHE A 165 3.65 -1.47 -2.49
N PHE A 166 3.85 -1.39 -1.18
CA PHE A 166 2.84 -0.97 -0.22
C PHE A 166 3.46 -0.09 0.86
N GLU A 167 2.67 0.81 1.43
CA GLU A 167 3.11 1.75 2.45
C GLU A 167 2.04 1.89 3.53
N THR A 168 2.48 1.94 4.79
CA THR A 168 1.61 2.21 5.94
C THR A 168 2.37 2.84 7.11
N TYR A 169 1.64 3.22 8.15
CA TYR A 169 2.18 3.75 9.40
C TYR A 169 1.89 2.80 10.55
N LEU A 170 2.92 2.46 11.32
CA LEU A 170 2.83 1.64 12.52
C LEU A 170 3.01 2.52 13.74
N ARG A 171 2.06 2.48 14.70
CA ARG A 171 2.17 3.16 16.00
C ARG A 171 2.57 2.15 17.07
N ARG A 172 3.55 2.49 17.90
CA ARG A 172 4.06 1.67 19.02
C ARG A 172 4.16 2.49 20.29
#